data_AF-A0A358A1P3-F1
#
_entry.id   AF-A0A358A1P3-F1
#
_cell.length_a   1.000
_cell.length_b   1.000
_cell.length_c   1.000
_cell.angle_alpha   90.00
_cell.angle_beta   90.00
_cell.angle_gamma   90.00
#
_symmetry.space_group_name_H-M   'P 1'
#
loop_
_entity.id
_entity.type
_entity.pdbx_description
1 polymer ?
#
loop_
_entity_poly.entity_id
_entity_poly.type
_entity_poly.pdbx_seq_one_letter_code
_entity_poly.pdbx_strand_id
1 'polypeptide(L)' 'SVALRHGGRVEDVADTTGLDSWRDHAAGYRAGRFHVRPPWIDPDSTSRFVDLVIDPGHAFGSGSHPTTRLMLTALAEHI' A
#
# COMPACT_ATOMS: atom_id res chain seq x y z
N SER A 1 22.71 28.27 10.05
CA SER A 1 21.93 27.52 11.06
C SER A 1 21.86 28.36 12.33
N VAL A 2 20.68 28.47 12.95
CA VAL A 2 20.54 29.12 14.26
C VAL A 2 20.45 28.01 15.31
N ALA A 3 21.32 28.06 16.32
CA ALA A 3 21.26 27.11 17.43
C ALA A 3 20.02 27.41 18.29
N LEU A 4 19.11 26.43 18.40
CA LEU A 4 17.96 26.55 19.29
C LEU A 4 18.43 26.46 20.74
N ARG A 5 17.79 27.25 21.62
CA ARG A 5 18.13 27.37 23.06
C ARG A 5 18.14 26.05 23.85
N HIS A 6 17.69 24.94 23.26
CA HIS A 6 17.55 23.63 23.90
C HIS A 6 18.19 22.47 23.11
N GLY A 7 19.15 22.74 22.20
CA GLY A 7 19.88 21.69 21.48
C GLY A 7 19.10 21.01 20.33
N GLY A 8 17.94 21.54 19.96
CA GLY A 8 17.19 21.08 18.78
C GLY A 8 17.82 21.53 17.46
N ARG A 9 17.55 20.77 16.39
CA ARG A 9 17.92 21.11 15.01
C ARG A 9 16.70 21.63 14.25
N VAL A 10 16.86 22.74 13.54
CA VAL A 10 15.89 23.19 12.53
C VAL A 10 16.33 22.64 11.19
N GLU A 11 15.39 22.03 10.47
CA GLU A 11 15.57 21.56 9.11
C GLU A 11 14.46 22.14 8.24
N ASP A 12 14.85 22.72 7.11
CA ASP A 12 13.90 23.13 6.08
C ASP A 12 13.45 21.87 5.34
N VAL A 13 12.16 21.55 5.48
CA VAL A 13 11.53 20.40 4.81
C VAL A 13 10.74 20.94 3.63
N ALA A 14 11.11 20.56 2.41
CA ALA A 14 10.36 20.92 1.23
C ALA A 14 9.01 20.19 1.21
N ASP A 15 7.98 20.79 0.60
CA ASP A 15 6.64 20.21 0.48
C ASP A 15 6.63 18.82 -0.21
N THR A 16 7.66 18.53 -1.00
CA THR A 16 7.83 17.24 -1.69
C THR A 16 8.47 16.16 -0.83
N THR A 17 8.96 16.49 0.36
CA THR A 17 9.71 15.55 1.21
C THR A 17 8.77 14.47 1.74
N GLY A 18 9.02 13.22 1.35
CA GLY A 18 8.28 12.06 1.84
C GLY A 18 6.97 11.76 1.10
N LEU A 19 6.66 12.44 -0.01
CA LEU A 19 5.45 12.17 -0.81
C LEU A 19 5.33 10.71 -1.28
N ASP A 20 6.43 9.99 -1.44
CA ASP A 20 6.44 8.57 -1.82
C ASP A 20 6.69 7.61 -0.64
N SER A 21 6.87 8.10 0.58
CA SER A 21 7.20 7.25 1.76
C SER A 21 6.10 6.25 2.11
N TRP A 22 4.86 6.49 1.67
CA TRP A 22 3.77 5.53 1.81
C TRP A 22 4.01 4.21 1.04
N ARG A 23 4.82 4.24 -0.04
CA ARG A 23 5.12 3.04 -0.86
C ARG A 23 5.84 1.97 -0.04
N ASP A 24 6.68 2.39 0.90
CA ASP A 24 7.41 1.50 1.82
C ASP A 24 6.47 0.72 2.74
N HIS A 25 5.25 1.22 2.95
CA HIS A 25 4.22 0.61 3.77
C HIS A 25 3.11 -0.08 2.95
N ALA A 26 3.13 0.05 1.63
CA ALA A 26 2.19 -0.66 0.76
C ALA A 26 2.52 -2.15 0.74
N ALA A 27 1.50 -3.00 0.89
CA ALA A 27 1.65 -4.44 1.00
C ALA A 27 0.70 -5.19 0.06
N GLY A 28 1.02 -6.46 -0.20
CA GLY A 28 0.13 -7.41 -0.85
C GLY A 28 -0.85 -8.04 0.15
N TYR A 29 -2.05 -8.36 -0.31
CA TYR A 29 -3.13 -8.95 0.49
C TYR A 29 -3.77 -10.12 -0.23
N ARG A 30 -4.16 -11.15 0.54
CA ARG A 30 -4.95 -12.28 0.04
C ARG A 30 -6.42 -12.09 0.43
N ALA A 31 -7.32 -12.32 -0.53
CA ALA A 31 -8.77 -12.26 -0.34
C ALA A 31 -9.46 -13.25 -1.27
N GLY A 32 -10.06 -14.32 -0.71
CA GLY A 32 -10.57 -15.44 -1.50
C GLY A 32 -9.51 -16.00 -2.44
N ARG A 33 -9.82 -16.00 -3.75
CA ARG A 33 -8.90 -16.44 -4.82
C ARG A 33 -7.97 -15.37 -5.36
N PHE A 34 -8.00 -14.15 -4.81
CA PHE A 34 -7.22 -13.02 -5.30
C PHE A 34 -5.98 -12.75 -4.45
N HIS A 35 -4.89 -12.39 -5.12
CA HIS A 35 -3.74 -11.72 -4.52
C HIS A 35 -3.74 -10.27 -5.01
N VAL A 36 -4.13 -9.34 -4.13
CA VAL A 36 -4.17 -7.91 -4.41
C VAL A 36 -2.83 -7.32 -4.04
N ARG A 37 -2.10 -6.70 -4.97
CA ARG A 37 -0.77 -6.17 -4.69
C ARG A 37 -0.48 -4.87 -5.46
N PRO A 38 0.39 -4.00 -4.92
CA PRO A 38 1.00 -2.94 -5.70
C PRO A 38 1.94 -3.50 -6.78
N PRO A 39 2.22 -2.74 -7.86
CA PRO A 39 3.01 -3.21 -8.98
C PRO A 39 4.48 -3.54 -8.64
N TRP A 40 5.01 -3.01 -7.54
CA TRP A 40 6.39 -3.24 -7.08
C TRP A 40 6.56 -4.44 -6.14
N ILE A 41 5.48 -5.14 -5.77
CA ILE A 41 5.57 -6.40 -5.03
C ILE A 41 5.47 -7.55 -6.03
N ASP A 42 6.33 -8.56 -5.93
CA ASP A 42 6.31 -9.70 -6.86
C ASP A 42 4.99 -10.49 -6.80
N PRO A 43 4.53 -11.08 -7.92
CA PRO A 43 3.37 -11.95 -7.93
C PRO A 43 3.61 -13.24 -7.12
N ASP A 44 2.53 -13.89 -6.71
CA ASP A 44 2.62 -15.20 -6.04
C ASP A 44 3.15 -16.26 -7.02
N SER A 45 4.31 -16.85 -6.71
CA SER A 45 5.00 -17.78 -7.60
C SER A 45 4.27 -19.11 -7.79
N THR A 46 3.25 -19.41 -6.98
CA THR A 46 2.52 -20.67 -7.04
C THR A 46 1.39 -20.68 -8.05
N SER A 47 1.08 -19.52 -8.69
CA SER A 47 -0.05 -19.34 -9.63
C SER A 47 -1.41 -19.75 -9.04
N ARG A 48 -1.50 -19.84 -7.71
CA ARG A 48 -2.68 -20.32 -6.99
C ARG A 48 -3.75 -19.25 -6.83
N PHE A 49 -3.36 -17.99 -7.01
CA PHE A 49 -4.21 -16.82 -6.89
C PHE A 49 -4.30 -16.09 -8.23
N VAL A 50 -5.45 -15.46 -8.48
CA VAL A 50 -5.55 -14.43 -9.52
C VAL A 50 -4.79 -13.21 -9.06
N ASP A 51 -3.83 -12.80 -9.88
CA ASP A 51 -3.00 -11.63 -9.62
C ASP A 51 -3.78 -10.34 -9.93
N LEU A 52 -4.17 -9.61 -8.89
CA LEU A 52 -4.91 -8.36 -8.98
C LEU A 52 -3.97 -7.20 -8.65
N VAL A 53 -3.35 -6.64 -9.69
CA VAL A 53 -2.39 -5.54 -9.54
C VAL A 53 -3.13 -4.20 -9.44
N ILE A 54 -2.97 -3.50 -8.31
CA ILE A 54 -3.59 -2.19 -8.06
C ILE A 54 -2.52 -1.24 -7.54
N ASP A 55 -2.30 -0.12 -8.23
CA ASP A 55 -1.54 0.99 -7.68
C ASP A 55 -2.35 1.63 -6.54
N PRO A 56 -1.85 1.63 -5.29
CA PRO A 56 -2.58 2.23 -4.17
C PRO A 56 -2.79 3.74 -4.35
N GLY A 57 -1.85 4.46 -4.99
CA GLY A 57 -1.90 5.89 -5.28
C GLY A 57 -2.72 6.72 -4.28
N HIS A 58 -3.67 7.49 -4.82
CA HIS A 58 -4.62 8.29 -4.03
C HIS A 58 -6.04 7.69 -4.02
N ALA A 59 -6.21 6.43 -4.41
CA ALA A 59 -7.52 5.79 -4.58
C ALA A 59 -7.80 4.76 -3.48
N PHE A 60 -9.06 4.67 -3.05
CA PHE A 60 -9.51 3.57 -2.20
C PHE A 60 -9.62 2.29 -3.01
N GLY A 61 -9.44 1.13 -2.36
CA GLY A 61 -9.64 -0.18 -3.00
C GLY A 61 -8.35 -0.98 -3.29
N SER A 62 -7.20 -0.56 -2.76
CA SER A 62 -5.92 -1.29 -2.90
C SER A 62 -5.82 -2.57 -2.08
N GLY A 63 -6.83 -2.88 -1.25
CA GLY A 63 -6.83 -4.04 -0.36
C GLY A 63 -6.33 -3.77 1.07
N SER A 64 -5.70 -2.61 1.31
CA SER A 64 -5.23 -2.24 2.66
C SER A 64 -6.38 -2.19 3.68
N HIS A 65 -7.51 -1.63 3.27
CA HIS A 65 -8.70 -1.60 4.12
C HIS A 65 -9.41 -2.97 4.14
N PRO A 66 -9.84 -3.47 5.33
CA PRO A 66 -10.52 -4.77 5.45
C PRO A 66 -11.75 -4.93 4.56
N THR A 67 -12.50 -3.84 4.32
CA THR A 67 -13.73 -3.90 3.52
C THR A 67 -13.48 -4.30 2.07
N THR A 68 -12.39 -3.86 1.44
CA THR A 68 -12.01 -4.32 0.10
C THR A 68 -11.77 -5.83 0.09
N ARG A 69 -11.05 -6.35 1.09
CA ARG A 69 -10.75 -7.78 1.20
C ARG A 69 -12.01 -8.61 1.46
N LEU A 70 -12.92 -8.13 2.30
CA LEU A 70 -14.21 -8.79 2.55
C LEU A 70 -15.05 -8.87 1.28
N MET A 71 -15.16 -7.76 0.54
CA MET A 71 -15.92 -7.73 -0.73
C MET A 71 -15.31 -8.65 -1.80
N LEU A 72 -13.98 -8.66 -1.94
CA LEU A 72 -13.30 -9.57 -2.87
C LEU A 72 -13.45 -11.05 -2.47
N THR A 73 -13.47 -11.33 -1.17
CA THR A 73 -13.72 -12.69 -0.66
C THR A 73 -15.14 -13.13 -0.98
N ALA A 74 -16.15 -12.28 -0.71
CA ALA A 74 -17.54 -12.57 -1.06
C ALA A 74 -17.75 -12.70 -2.57
N LEU A 75 -17.08 -11.87 -3.38
CA LEU A 75 -17.13 -11.98 -4.83
C LEU A 75 -16.57 -13.33 -5.31
N ALA A 76 -15.47 -13.81 -4.71
CA ALA A 76 -14.86 -15.09 -5.05
C ALA A 76 -15.78 -16.30 -4.80
N GLU A 77 -16.81 -16.18 -3.97
CA GLU A 77 -17.81 -17.24 -3.74
C GLU A 77 -18.86 -17.30 -4.85
N HIS A 78 -18.93 -16.29 -5.72
CA HIS A 78 -19.96 -16.13 -6.75
C HIS A 78 -19.39 -16.18 -8.19
N ILE A 79 -18.09 -16.48 -8.35
CA ILE A 79 -17.40 -16.56 -9.65
C ILE A 79 -16.56 -17.83 -9.79
#